data_AF-A0A1N7N232-F1
#
_entry.id   AF-A0A1N7N232-F1
#
_cell.length_a   1.000
_cell.length_b   1.000
_cell.length_c   1.000
_cell.angle_alpha   90.00
_cell.angle_beta   90.00
_cell.angle_gamma   90.00
#
_symmetry.space_group_name_H-M   'P 1'
#
loop_
_entity.id
_entity.type
_entity.pdbx_description
1 polymer ?
#
loop_
_entity_poly.entity_id
_entity_poly.type
_entity_poly.pdbx_seq_one_letter_code
_entity_poly.pdbx_strand_id
1 'polypeptide(L)'
;MYRAKQRALPLILSLLLVILTSCSPNPKPESKQQGYRESKQLVMDVLHTQEGKKALKEIIREPEFKREIIISDQDVEKAITQSMSDPKMRKQLEKLFAKPQVAASFAKATQKEQKELLKQLMKDPEYQKMMLDILKDPEFSKQLNQVMKSRENRKRMQKVMEEALESPTFKEKFLKLLSEAMKKPPSEKGGKPQEEGQKEGGEKKESEMGI
;
A
#
# COMPACT_ATOMS: atom_id res chain seq x y z
N MET A 1 13.41 92.10 -63.77
CA MET A 1 12.69 91.58 -62.58
C MET A 1 13.11 90.17 -62.12
N TYR A 2 14.32 89.65 -62.42
CA TYR A 2 14.71 88.27 -62.03
C TYR A 2 15.83 88.18 -60.96
N ARG A 3 16.61 89.25 -60.73
CA ARG A 3 17.76 89.22 -59.78
C ARG A 3 17.39 89.36 -58.30
N ALA A 4 16.22 89.93 -57.97
CA ALA A 4 15.75 90.05 -56.58
C ALA A 4 15.16 88.73 -56.04
N LYS A 5 14.53 87.92 -56.90
CA LYS A 5 13.96 86.61 -56.53
C LYS A 5 15.03 85.55 -56.26
N GLN A 6 16.20 85.63 -56.91
CA GLN A 6 17.29 84.66 -56.77
C GLN A 6 18.10 84.81 -55.46
N ARG A 7 18.08 86.00 -54.83
CA ARG A 7 18.75 86.26 -53.54
C ARG A 7 17.85 86.11 -52.32
N ALA A 8 16.52 86.10 -52.51
CA ALA A 8 15.56 85.83 -51.43
C ALA A 8 15.39 84.33 -51.12
N LEU A 9 15.62 83.46 -52.12
CA LEU A 9 15.54 82.00 -51.97
C LEU A 9 16.56 81.41 -50.97
N PRO A 10 17.86 81.79 -50.97
CA PRO A 10 18.80 81.27 -49.97
C PRO A 10 18.54 81.83 -48.56
N LEU A 11 17.91 83.00 -48.44
CA LEU A 11 17.64 83.65 -47.16
C LEU A 11 16.39 83.06 -46.46
N ILE A 12 15.39 82.64 -47.23
CA ILE A 12 14.22 81.90 -46.74
C ILE A 12 14.58 80.44 -46.40
N LEU A 13 15.49 79.81 -47.16
CA LEU A 13 15.99 78.46 -46.88
C LEU A 13 16.89 78.44 -45.62
N SER A 14 17.68 79.49 -45.39
CA SER A 14 18.46 79.66 -44.16
C SER A 14 17.60 79.90 -42.92
N LEU A 15 16.44 80.57 -43.06
CA LEU A 15 15.52 80.81 -41.96
C LEU A 15 14.73 79.54 -41.58
N LEU A 16 14.44 78.66 -42.54
CA LEU A 16 13.77 77.37 -42.28
C LEU A 16 14.68 76.35 -41.56
N LEU A 17 16.00 76.45 -41.75
CA LEU A 17 17.01 75.59 -41.11
C LEU A 17 17.21 75.90 -39.62
N VAL A 18 16.91 77.12 -39.16
CA VAL A 18 17.06 77.54 -37.75
C VAL A 18 15.89 77.05 -36.88
N ILE A 19 14.72 76.77 -37.47
CA ILE A 19 13.53 76.31 -36.73
C ILE A 19 13.58 74.80 -36.45
N LEU A 20 14.38 74.04 -37.21
CA LEU A 20 14.56 72.60 -37.02
C LEU A 20 15.62 72.23 -35.96
N THR A 21 16.39 73.19 -35.45
CA THR A 21 17.45 72.95 -34.44
C THR A 21 17.04 73.31 -33.00
N SER A 22 15.78 73.67 -32.74
CA SER A 22 15.28 73.90 -31.38
C SER A 22 14.73 72.64 -30.70
N CYS A 23 15.31 71.47 -30.99
CA CYS A 23 15.20 70.31 -30.10
C CYS A 23 16.49 70.26 -29.28
N SER A 24 16.39 70.63 -28.01
CA SER A 24 17.48 70.60 -27.04
C SER A 24 18.20 69.23 -27.10
N PRO A 25 19.53 69.17 -27.29
CA PRO A 25 20.25 67.92 -27.21
C PRO A 25 20.28 67.49 -25.75
N ASN A 26 19.29 66.69 -25.35
CA ASN A 26 19.31 65.98 -24.09
C ASN A 26 20.56 65.08 -24.09
N PRO A 27 21.44 65.15 -23.07
CA PRO A 27 22.70 64.42 -23.11
C PRO A 27 22.43 62.92 -23.04
N LYS A 28 22.91 62.24 -24.09
CA LYS A 28 23.29 60.82 -24.15
C LYS A 28 22.21 59.73 -23.97
N PRO A 29 22.31 58.63 -24.75
CA PRO A 29 21.56 57.39 -24.55
C PRO A 29 22.09 56.53 -23.37
N GLU A 30 22.73 57.12 -22.35
CA GLU A 30 23.22 56.39 -21.14
C GLU A 30 22.16 56.36 -20.00
N SER A 31 21.22 57.32 -19.97
CA SER A 31 20.23 57.47 -18.89
C SER A 31 19.10 56.43 -18.91
N LYS A 32 18.72 55.90 -20.08
CA LYS A 32 17.70 54.83 -20.19
C LYS A 32 18.18 53.52 -19.57
N GLN A 33 19.48 53.24 -19.63
CA GLN A 33 20.06 52.00 -19.11
C GLN A 33 20.29 52.04 -17.59
N GLN A 34 20.61 53.22 -17.03
CA GLN A 34 20.64 53.44 -15.59
C GLN A 34 19.24 53.39 -14.97
N GLY A 35 18.25 54.10 -15.52
CA GLY A 35 16.88 54.06 -15.02
C GLY A 35 16.25 52.65 -15.09
N TYR A 36 16.60 51.85 -16.11
CA TYR A 36 16.18 50.45 -16.19
C TYR A 36 16.83 49.57 -15.11
N ARG A 37 18.12 49.76 -14.80
CA ARG A 37 18.80 49.02 -13.72
C ARG A 37 18.21 49.39 -12.36
N GLU A 38 17.98 50.67 -12.10
CA GLU A 38 17.37 51.16 -10.86
C GLU A 38 15.93 50.64 -10.70
N SER A 39 15.13 50.65 -11.78
CA SER A 39 13.78 50.08 -11.76
C SER A 39 13.79 48.57 -11.53
N LYS A 40 14.73 47.83 -12.14
CA LYS A 40 14.89 46.39 -11.90
C LYS A 40 15.26 46.11 -10.44
N GLN A 41 16.13 46.92 -9.86
CA GLN A 41 16.57 46.77 -8.48
C GLN A 41 15.44 47.08 -7.51
N LEU A 42 14.66 48.14 -7.76
CA LEU A 42 13.46 48.45 -6.98
C LEU A 42 12.41 47.32 -7.04
N VAL A 43 12.15 46.76 -8.23
CA VAL A 43 11.23 45.62 -8.37
C VAL A 43 11.77 44.39 -7.63
N MET A 44 13.07 44.11 -7.73
CA MET A 44 13.69 43.02 -6.98
C MET A 44 13.61 43.25 -5.48
N ASP A 45 13.84 44.46 -5.00
CA ASP A 45 13.77 44.79 -3.58
C ASP A 45 12.34 44.61 -3.06
N VAL A 46 11.33 45.07 -3.80
CA VAL A 46 9.89 44.84 -3.51
C VAL A 46 9.53 43.36 -3.46
N LEU A 47 10.07 42.53 -4.37
CA LEU A 47 9.82 41.08 -4.33
C LEU A 47 10.49 40.40 -3.13
N HIS A 48 11.64 40.91 -2.68
CA HIS A 48 12.37 40.35 -1.55
C HIS A 48 11.86 40.85 -0.18
N THR A 49 11.07 41.93 -0.13
CA THR A 49 10.45 42.41 1.12
C THR A 49 9.49 41.37 1.71
N GLN A 50 9.13 41.56 2.99
CA GLN A 50 8.18 40.68 3.66
C GLN A 50 6.79 40.78 3.06
N GLU A 51 6.40 41.98 2.62
CA GLU A 51 5.15 42.27 1.94
C GLU A 51 5.11 41.58 0.58
N GLY A 52 6.19 41.66 -0.22
CA GLY A 52 6.29 40.96 -1.51
C GLY A 52 6.23 39.44 -1.36
N LYS A 53 6.95 38.87 -0.40
CA LYS A 53 6.88 37.43 -0.06
C LYS A 53 5.49 37.02 0.43
N LYS A 54 4.81 37.88 1.19
CA LYS A 54 3.45 37.60 1.69
C LYS A 54 2.42 37.64 0.55
N ALA A 55 2.48 38.65 -0.30
CA ALA A 55 1.64 38.75 -1.50
C ALA A 55 1.84 37.53 -2.42
N LEU A 56 3.10 37.12 -2.65
CA LEU A 56 3.39 35.93 -3.43
C LEU A 56 2.84 34.65 -2.77
N LYS A 57 2.93 34.51 -1.44
CA LYS A 57 2.32 33.38 -0.71
C LYS A 57 0.80 33.37 -0.80
N GLU A 58 0.16 34.54 -0.85
CA GLU A 58 -1.29 34.66 -1.02
C GLU A 58 -1.69 34.22 -2.42
N ILE A 59 -0.99 34.68 -3.45
CA ILE A 59 -1.20 34.27 -4.85
C ILE A 59 -1.00 32.76 -5.01
N ILE A 60 0.08 32.18 -4.46
CA ILE A 60 0.32 30.72 -4.52
C ILE A 60 -0.77 29.93 -3.80
N ARG A 61 -1.51 30.51 -2.85
CA ARG A 61 -2.62 29.82 -2.19
C ARG A 61 -3.87 29.78 -3.05
N GLU A 62 -3.99 30.66 -4.05
CA GLU A 62 -5.13 30.74 -4.94
C GLU A 62 -5.26 29.47 -5.80
N PRO A 63 -6.48 28.89 -5.93
CA PRO A 63 -6.68 27.64 -6.66
C PRO A 63 -6.32 27.71 -8.13
N GLU A 64 -6.54 28.87 -8.77
CA GLU A 64 -6.27 29.11 -10.19
C GLU A 64 -4.76 29.13 -10.43
N PHE A 65 -4.02 29.87 -9.60
CA PHE A 65 -2.57 29.93 -9.69
C PHE A 65 -1.91 28.56 -9.43
N LYS A 66 -2.39 27.79 -8.44
CA LYS A 66 -1.86 26.43 -8.16
C LYS A 66 -1.96 25.46 -9.33
N ARG A 67 -2.97 25.61 -10.18
CA ARG A 67 -3.17 24.75 -11.35
C ARG A 67 -2.19 25.06 -12.48
N GLU A 68 -1.73 26.31 -12.54
CA GLU A 68 -0.86 26.84 -13.59
C GLU A 68 0.64 26.67 -13.28
N ILE A 69 1.00 26.32 -12.03
CA ILE A 69 2.40 26.06 -11.67
C ILE A 69 2.86 24.76 -12.34
N ILE A 70 3.62 24.91 -13.42
CA ILE A 70 4.35 23.82 -14.06
C ILE A 70 5.58 23.52 -13.20
N ILE A 71 5.53 22.42 -12.45
CA ILE A 71 6.70 21.87 -11.76
C ILE A 71 7.41 20.94 -12.75
N SER A 72 8.75 21.01 -12.83
CA SER A 72 9.51 20.11 -13.69
C SER A 72 9.34 18.65 -13.25
N ASP A 73 9.23 17.73 -14.20
CA ASP A 73 9.09 16.29 -13.90
C ASP A 73 10.25 15.78 -13.03
N GLN A 74 11.46 16.31 -13.22
CA GLN A 74 12.65 15.95 -12.44
C GLN A 74 12.56 16.41 -10.98
N ASP A 75 12.02 17.59 -10.72
CA ASP A 75 11.84 18.07 -9.34
C ASP A 75 10.71 17.30 -8.64
N VAL A 76 9.66 16.94 -9.38
CA VAL A 76 8.59 16.06 -8.88
C VAL A 76 9.16 14.68 -8.55
N GLU A 77 9.94 14.07 -9.43
CA GLU A 77 10.55 12.74 -9.21
C GLU A 77 11.48 12.74 -7.98
N LYS A 78 12.35 13.75 -7.86
CA LYS A 78 13.22 13.92 -6.70
C LYS A 78 12.42 14.09 -5.41
N ALA A 79 11.40 14.95 -5.44
CA ALA A 79 10.55 15.19 -4.27
C ALA A 79 9.80 13.93 -3.85
N ILE A 80 9.25 13.16 -4.80
CA ILE A 80 8.57 11.89 -4.52
C ILE A 80 9.56 10.89 -3.90
N THR A 81 10.73 10.71 -4.51
CA THR A 81 11.75 9.74 -4.04
C THR A 81 12.23 10.07 -2.63
N GLN A 82 12.51 11.34 -2.36
CA GLN A 82 12.91 11.82 -1.04
C GLN A 82 11.79 11.64 -0.02
N SER A 83 10.56 11.97 -0.40
CA SER A 83 9.37 11.82 0.43
C SER A 83 9.10 10.35 0.80
N MET A 84 9.23 9.42 -0.15
CA MET A 84 9.04 7.98 0.10
C MET A 84 10.08 7.38 1.05
N SER A 85 11.28 7.99 1.09
CA SER A 85 12.38 7.55 1.95
C SER A 85 12.34 8.21 3.35
N ASP A 86 11.53 9.26 3.55
CA ASP A 86 11.43 9.98 4.82
C ASP A 86 10.60 9.19 5.85
N PRO A 87 11.16 8.83 7.02
CA PRO A 87 10.42 8.19 8.10
C PRO A 87 9.21 8.98 8.61
N LYS A 88 9.22 10.32 8.50
CA LYS A 88 8.08 11.17 8.88
C LYS A 88 6.90 10.96 7.94
N MET A 89 7.17 10.70 6.66
CA MET A 89 6.14 10.44 5.66
C MET A 89 5.41 9.12 5.93
N ARG A 90 6.11 8.10 6.45
CA ARG A 90 5.47 6.83 6.85
C ARG A 90 4.31 7.03 7.83
N LYS A 91 4.51 7.83 8.89
CA LYS A 91 3.46 8.14 9.87
C LYS A 91 2.28 8.91 9.26
N GLN A 92 2.54 9.77 8.27
CA GLN A 92 1.47 10.50 7.58
C GLN A 92 0.71 9.57 6.63
N LEU A 93 1.40 8.71 5.89
CA LEU A 93 0.80 7.69 5.03
C LEU A 93 -0.06 6.72 5.83
N GLU A 94 0.39 6.25 7.00
CA GLU A 94 -0.43 5.42 7.91
C GLU A 94 -1.76 6.11 8.26
N LYS A 95 -1.72 7.40 8.63
CA LYS A 95 -2.93 8.18 8.92
C LYS A 95 -3.83 8.37 7.70
N LEU A 96 -3.25 8.49 6.51
CA LEU A 96 -4.01 8.62 5.26
C LEU A 96 -4.64 7.29 4.86
N PHE A 97 -3.92 6.18 4.94
CA PHE A 97 -4.42 4.84 4.65
C PHE A 97 -5.45 4.35 5.68
N ALA A 98 -5.43 4.87 6.91
CA ALA A 98 -6.50 4.62 7.88
C ALA A 98 -7.85 5.23 7.45
N LYS A 99 -7.88 6.16 6.48
CA LYS A 99 -9.14 6.73 5.98
C LYS A 99 -9.82 5.75 5.01
N PRO A 100 -11.09 5.36 5.24
CA PRO A 100 -11.77 4.34 4.42
C PRO A 100 -11.81 4.65 2.92
N GLN A 101 -12.04 5.91 2.54
CA GLN A 101 -12.09 6.29 1.12
C GLN A 101 -10.73 6.16 0.42
N VAL A 102 -9.64 6.47 1.13
CA VAL A 102 -8.28 6.35 0.61
C VAL A 102 -7.92 4.87 0.49
N ALA A 103 -8.16 4.08 1.54
CA ALA A 103 -7.94 2.64 1.52
C ALA A 103 -8.74 1.94 0.41
N ALA A 104 -10.02 2.30 0.24
CA ALA A 104 -10.87 1.71 -0.79
C ALA A 104 -10.40 2.07 -2.21
N SER A 105 -10.04 3.33 -2.44
CA SER A 105 -9.52 3.77 -3.74
C SER A 105 -8.18 3.09 -4.06
N PHE A 106 -7.28 3.00 -3.07
CA PHE A 106 -6.01 2.30 -3.22
C PHE A 106 -6.22 0.81 -3.50
N ALA A 107 -7.04 0.11 -2.70
CA ALA A 107 -7.33 -1.31 -2.90
C ALA A 107 -7.95 -1.59 -4.27
N LYS A 108 -8.83 -0.71 -4.78
CA LYS A 108 -9.36 -0.80 -6.15
C LYS A 108 -8.28 -0.61 -7.20
N ALA A 109 -7.44 0.41 -7.04
CA ALA A 109 -6.38 0.72 -7.99
C ALA A 109 -5.32 -0.40 -8.08
N THR A 110 -5.03 -1.07 -6.96
CA THR A 110 -4.01 -2.14 -6.88
C THR A 110 -4.59 -3.55 -6.93
N GLN A 111 -5.90 -3.70 -7.19
CA GLN A 111 -6.59 -4.99 -7.05
C GLN A 111 -5.99 -6.07 -7.96
N LYS A 112 -5.65 -5.68 -9.20
CA LYS A 112 -5.13 -6.59 -10.21
C LYS A 112 -3.74 -7.09 -9.82
N GLU A 113 -2.86 -6.17 -9.45
CA GLU A 113 -1.48 -6.42 -9.04
C GLU A 113 -1.45 -7.24 -7.75
N GLN A 114 -2.32 -6.94 -6.78
CA GLN A 114 -2.46 -7.74 -5.56
C GLN A 114 -2.90 -9.17 -5.85
N LYS A 115 -3.85 -9.37 -6.78
CA LYS A 115 -4.29 -10.71 -7.20
C LYS A 115 -3.18 -11.48 -7.90
N GLU A 116 -2.40 -10.83 -8.75
CA GLU A 116 -1.26 -11.43 -9.44
C GLU A 116 -0.16 -11.81 -8.44
N LEU A 117 0.19 -10.90 -7.53
CA LEU A 117 1.15 -11.16 -6.45
C LEU A 117 0.70 -12.35 -5.60
N LEU A 118 -0.56 -12.39 -5.15
CA LEU A 118 -1.07 -13.49 -4.34
C LEU A 118 -1.02 -14.83 -5.09
N LYS A 119 -1.33 -14.83 -6.40
CA LYS A 119 -1.21 -16.04 -7.23
C LYS A 119 0.24 -16.51 -7.39
N GLN A 120 1.18 -15.58 -7.47
CA GLN A 120 2.60 -15.91 -7.53
C GLN A 120 3.08 -16.46 -6.18
N LEU A 121 2.71 -15.81 -5.07
CA LEU A 121 3.02 -16.28 -3.72
C LEU A 121 2.43 -17.67 -3.45
N MET A 122 1.22 -18.00 -3.91
CA MET A 122 0.68 -19.36 -3.76
C MET A 122 1.53 -20.46 -4.43
N LYS A 123 2.39 -20.09 -5.39
CA LYS A 123 3.34 -21.01 -6.04
C LYS A 123 4.71 -21.03 -5.37
N ASP A 124 4.96 -20.08 -4.46
CA ASP A 124 6.20 -19.95 -3.74
C ASP A 124 6.29 -21.01 -2.60
N PRO A 125 7.41 -21.75 -2.46
CA PRO A 125 7.55 -22.78 -1.45
C PRO A 125 7.46 -22.27 0.00
N GLU A 126 7.97 -21.07 0.29
CA GLU A 126 7.95 -20.51 1.65
C GLU A 126 6.51 -20.12 2.02
N TYR A 127 5.81 -19.47 1.09
CA TYR A 127 4.41 -19.13 1.28
C TYR A 127 3.51 -20.37 1.39
N GLN A 128 3.78 -21.43 0.60
CA GLN A 128 3.10 -22.71 0.73
C GLN A 128 3.33 -23.34 2.10
N LYS A 129 4.56 -23.29 2.63
CA LYS A 129 4.87 -23.79 3.97
C LYS A 129 4.08 -23.04 5.04
N MET A 130 4.05 -21.71 4.98
CA MET A 130 3.22 -20.90 5.88
C MET A 130 1.74 -21.27 5.77
N MET A 131 1.23 -21.49 4.55
CA MET A 131 -0.14 -21.93 4.33
C MET A 131 -0.42 -23.31 4.94
N LEU A 132 0.51 -24.27 4.79
CA LEU A 132 0.38 -25.59 5.41
C LEU A 132 0.35 -25.52 6.94
N ASP A 133 1.09 -24.60 7.53
CA ASP A 133 1.06 -24.40 8.99
C ASP A 133 -0.29 -23.83 9.45
N ILE A 134 -0.91 -22.95 8.66
CA ILE A 134 -2.30 -22.49 8.89
C ILE A 134 -3.28 -23.67 8.80
N LEU A 135 -3.11 -24.58 7.85
CA LEU A 135 -3.98 -25.75 7.71
C LEU A 135 -3.84 -26.77 8.85
N LYS A 136 -2.75 -26.73 9.62
CA LYS A 136 -2.59 -27.56 10.83
C LYS A 136 -3.33 -27.00 12.04
N ASP A 137 -3.97 -25.84 11.91
CA ASP A 137 -4.72 -25.24 13.00
C ASP A 137 -5.84 -26.19 13.52
N PRO A 138 -6.06 -26.29 14.85
CA PRO A 138 -7.09 -27.13 15.42
C PRO A 138 -8.51 -26.84 14.93
N GLU A 139 -8.84 -25.59 14.61
CA GLU A 139 -10.17 -25.23 14.07
C GLU A 139 -10.34 -25.76 12.66
N PHE A 140 -9.30 -25.65 11.82
CA PHE A 140 -9.31 -26.28 10.50
C PHE A 140 -9.43 -27.81 10.60
N SER A 141 -8.71 -28.40 11.56
CA SER A 141 -8.79 -29.85 11.83
C SER A 141 -10.19 -30.29 12.28
N LYS A 142 -10.91 -29.49 13.08
CA LYS A 142 -12.31 -29.76 13.45
C LYS A 142 -13.23 -29.73 12.23
N GLN A 143 -13.08 -28.72 11.37
CA GLN A 143 -13.84 -28.62 10.12
C GLN A 143 -13.57 -29.81 9.19
N LEU A 144 -12.29 -30.19 9.04
CA LEU A 144 -11.90 -31.35 8.25
C LEU A 144 -12.52 -32.64 8.81
N ASN A 145 -12.53 -32.82 10.14
CA ASN A 145 -13.18 -33.94 10.79
C ASN A 145 -14.70 -33.97 10.56
N GLN A 146 -15.35 -32.81 10.52
CA GLN A 146 -16.78 -32.73 10.21
C GLN A 146 -17.07 -33.14 8.76
N VAL A 147 -16.23 -32.72 7.81
CA VAL A 147 -16.30 -33.16 6.40
C VAL A 147 -16.08 -34.67 6.30
N MET A 148 -15.08 -35.21 7.01
CA MET A 148 -14.80 -36.65 7.01
C MET A 148 -15.96 -37.47 7.58
N LYS A 149 -16.71 -36.92 8.54
CA LYS A 149 -17.90 -37.55 9.15
C LYS A 149 -19.19 -37.29 8.36
N SER A 150 -19.15 -36.51 7.29
CA SER A 150 -20.32 -36.18 6.47
C SER A 150 -20.95 -37.45 5.85
N ARG A 151 -22.24 -37.38 5.51
CA ARG A 151 -22.94 -38.53 4.91
C ARG A 151 -22.32 -38.95 3.57
N GLU A 152 -21.86 -38.00 2.77
CA GLU A 152 -21.20 -38.27 1.50
C GLU A 152 -19.89 -39.05 1.71
N ASN A 153 -19.05 -38.58 2.63
CA ASN A 153 -17.78 -39.24 2.91
C ASN A 153 -17.97 -40.62 3.58
N ARG A 154 -19.03 -40.78 4.40
CA ARG A 154 -19.42 -42.11 4.94
C ARG A 154 -19.81 -43.08 3.83
N LYS A 155 -20.58 -42.66 2.82
CA LYS A 155 -20.92 -43.52 1.67
C LYS A 155 -19.66 -43.92 0.90
N ARG A 156 -18.75 -42.98 0.66
CA ARG A 156 -17.46 -43.27 0.03
C ARG A 156 -16.63 -44.24 0.87
N MET A 157 -16.59 -44.04 2.18
CA MET A 157 -15.88 -44.92 3.11
C MET A 157 -16.50 -46.32 3.13
N GLN A 158 -17.82 -46.43 3.12
CA GLN A 158 -18.51 -47.72 3.06
C GLN A 158 -18.15 -48.46 1.77
N LYS A 159 -18.16 -47.77 0.61
CA LYS A 159 -17.75 -48.37 -0.65
C LYS A 159 -16.29 -48.86 -0.63
N VAL A 160 -15.38 -48.06 -0.07
CA VAL A 160 -13.97 -48.46 0.10
C VAL A 160 -13.85 -49.68 1.03
N MET A 161 -14.67 -49.78 2.07
CA MET A 161 -14.71 -50.96 2.94
C MET A 161 -15.25 -52.20 2.23
N GLU A 162 -16.31 -52.05 1.42
CA GLU A 162 -16.86 -53.13 0.58
C GLU A 162 -15.81 -53.63 -0.41
N GLU A 163 -15.14 -52.72 -1.14
CA GLU A 163 -14.04 -53.05 -2.06
C GLU A 163 -12.86 -53.72 -1.34
N ALA A 164 -12.51 -53.26 -0.13
CA ALA A 164 -11.45 -53.85 0.68
C ALA A 164 -11.80 -55.29 1.12
N LEU A 165 -13.05 -55.53 1.55
CA LEU A 165 -13.55 -56.86 1.93
C LEU A 165 -13.58 -57.82 0.74
N GLU A 166 -13.78 -57.30 -0.46
CA GLU A 166 -13.76 -58.10 -1.68
C GLU A 166 -12.34 -58.47 -2.13
N SER A 167 -11.32 -57.75 -1.65
CA SER A 167 -9.93 -58.00 -2.05
C SER A 167 -9.45 -59.40 -1.62
N PRO A 168 -8.72 -60.13 -2.49
CA PRO A 168 -8.22 -61.47 -2.18
C PRO A 168 -7.37 -61.51 -0.92
N THR A 169 -6.53 -60.50 -0.71
CA THR A 169 -5.64 -60.39 0.45
C THR A 169 -6.42 -60.19 1.75
N PHE A 170 -7.51 -59.42 1.74
CA PHE A 170 -8.36 -59.26 2.92
C PHE A 170 -9.18 -60.53 3.18
N LYS A 171 -9.76 -61.15 2.14
CA LYS A 171 -10.49 -62.43 2.25
C LYS A 171 -9.63 -63.52 2.85
N GLU A 172 -8.40 -63.69 2.39
CA GLU A 172 -7.46 -64.67 2.94
C GLU A 172 -7.13 -64.41 4.40
N LYS A 173 -6.82 -63.16 4.76
CA LYS A 173 -6.57 -62.78 6.16
C LYS A 173 -7.79 -63.00 7.04
N PHE A 174 -8.97 -62.65 6.54
CA PHE A 174 -10.24 -62.85 7.23
C PHE A 174 -10.51 -64.34 7.46
N LEU A 175 -10.34 -65.19 6.44
CA LEU A 175 -10.50 -66.64 6.55
C LEU A 175 -9.49 -67.27 7.49
N LYS A 176 -8.23 -66.80 7.49
CA LYS A 176 -7.19 -67.24 8.44
C LYS A 176 -7.58 -66.89 9.88
N LEU A 177 -7.97 -65.64 10.14
CA LEU A 177 -8.42 -65.18 11.46
C LEU A 177 -9.67 -65.92 11.94
N LEU A 178 -10.64 -66.16 11.04
CA LEU A 178 -11.83 -66.94 11.35
C LEU A 178 -11.48 -68.38 11.71
N SER A 179 -10.57 -69.00 10.96
CA SER A 179 -10.08 -70.35 11.23
C SER A 179 -9.33 -70.44 12.56
N GLU A 180 -8.51 -69.44 12.90
CA GLU A 180 -7.83 -69.36 14.19
C GLU A 180 -8.81 -69.15 15.36
N ALA A 181 -9.84 -68.32 15.19
CA ALA A 181 -10.88 -68.10 16.18
C ALA A 181 -11.72 -69.37 16.43
N MET A 182 -12.01 -70.15 15.38
CA MET A 182 -12.70 -71.45 15.50
C MET A 182 -11.82 -72.55 16.09
N LYS A 183 -10.49 -72.46 15.92
CA LYS A 183 -9.52 -73.39 16.53
C LYS A 183 -9.22 -73.06 17.99
N LYS A 184 -9.49 -71.84 18.45
CA LYS A 184 -9.46 -71.51 19.87
C LYS A 184 -10.67 -72.16 20.54
N PRO A 185 -10.50 -72.98 21.60
CA PRO A 185 -11.64 -73.45 22.38
C PRO A 185 -12.42 -72.22 22.89
N PRO A 186 -13.74 -72.33 23.11
CA PRO A 186 -14.49 -71.26 23.75
C PRO A 186 -13.81 -70.98 25.09
N SER A 187 -13.06 -69.89 25.16
CA SER A 187 -12.51 -69.44 26.44
C SER A 187 -13.73 -69.12 27.28
N GLU A 188 -13.87 -69.86 28.37
CA GLU A 188 -14.90 -69.75 29.40
C GLU A 188 -15.28 -68.28 29.63
N LYS A 189 -16.35 -67.83 29.00
CA LYS A 189 -17.15 -66.72 29.50
C LYS A 189 -18.40 -67.31 30.14
N GLY A 190 -18.15 -67.99 31.25
CA GLY A 190 -19.16 -68.44 32.20
C GLY A 190 -18.64 -68.19 33.61
N GLY A 191 -19.15 -67.12 34.24
CA GLY A 191 -19.27 -67.00 35.70
C GLY A 191 -18.00 -66.76 36.53
N LYS A 192 -17.75 -65.50 36.88
CA LYS A 192 -17.47 -65.10 38.28
C LYS A 192 -18.18 -63.78 38.57
N PRO A 193 -19.16 -63.74 39.49
CA PRO A 193 -19.52 -62.51 40.17
C PRO A 193 -18.30 -62.07 40.97
N GLN A 194 -17.85 -60.84 40.75
CA GLN A 194 -16.84 -60.22 41.61
C GLN A 194 -17.54 -59.80 42.91
N GLU A 195 -17.61 -60.75 43.83
CA GLU A 195 -17.89 -60.51 45.24
C GLU A 195 -16.55 -60.18 45.91
N GLU A 196 -16.17 -58.89 45.89
CA GLU A 196 -15.14 -58.37 46.80
C GLU A 196 -15.85 -57.66 47.95
N GLY A 197 -16.15 -58.46 48.97
CA GLY A 197 -16.47 -57.98 50.31
C GLY A 197 -15.24 -57.32 50.94
N GLN A 198 -15.38 -56.03 51.21
CA GLN A 198 -15.17 -55.38 52.50
C GLN A 198 -14.42 -56.20 53.59
N LYS A 199 -13.20 -55.77 53.89
CA LYS A 199 -12.53 -55.69 55.21
C LYS A 199 -11.49 -54.56 55.06
N GLU A 200 -11.73 -53.32 55.47
CA GLU A 200 -11.94 -52.79 56.82
C GLU A 200 -10.76 -53.04 57.78
N GLY A 201 -10.24 -51.93 58.31
CA GLY A 201 -9.09 -51.79 59.21
C GLY A 201 -8.06 -50.84 58.61
N GLY A 202 -8.11 -49.52 58.79
CA GLY A 202 -8.10 -48.82 60.10
C GLY A 202 -6.67 -48.95 60.67
N GLU A 203 -5.91 -47.90 61.01
CA GLU A 203 -6.24 -46.57 61.47
C GLU A 203 -4.92 -45.79 61.69
N LYS A 204 -5.05 -44.47 61.91
CA LYS A 204 -4.14 -43.48 62.51
C LYS A 204 -3.34 -42.62 61.53
N LYS A 205 -3.84 -41.40 61.27
CA LYS A 205 -3.79 -40.17 62.10
C LYS A 205 -2.45 -39.45 61.82
N GLU A 206 -2.32 -38.14 61.73
CA GLU A 206 -3.15 -36.94 61.86
C GLU A 206 -2.10 -35.82 62.01
N SER A 207 -2.28 -34.66 61.34
CA SER A 207 -1.77 -33.30 61.66
C SER A 207 -1.45 -32.54 60.37
N GLU A 208 -2.28 -31.52 60.06
CA GLU A 208 -1.97 -30.08 60.14
C GLU A 208 -1.36 -29.58 58.82
N MET A 209 -1.73 -28.47 58.18
CA MET A 209 -2.54 -27.26 58.42
C MET A 209 -2.82 -26.74 56.98
N GLY A 210 -3.94 -26.13 56.59
CA GLY A 210 -4.63 -25.03 57.25
C GLY A 210 -4.00 -23.67 56.90
N ILE A 211 -4.07 -23.22 55.64
CA ILE A 211 -4.39 -21.84 55.17
C ILE A 211 -5.02 -21.97 53.78
#